data_AF-A0AAX1EHV5-F1
#
_entry.id   AF-A0AAX1EHV5-F1
#
_cell.length_a   1.000
_cell.length_b   1.000
_cell.length_c   1.000
_cell.angle_alpha   90.00
_cell.angle_beta   90.00
_cell.angle_gamma   90.00
#
_symmetry.space_group_name_H-M   'P 1'
#
loop_
_entity.id
_entity.type
_entity.pdbx_description
1 polymer ?
#
loop_
_entity_poly.entity_id
_entity_poly.type
_entity_poly.pdbx_seq_one_letter_code
_entity_poly.pdbx_strand_id
1 'polypeptide(L)'
;MAAKETFVYCTDVYRNEPDINPEIIEYATLCTPHIAGHSIEAKYEAVFCISRFFHRMLGLPPPDDKMPFKKQAEFLPSESAWQDTILSIYNPLNETLELKKSSHLKETFLQLRKAHDFRHDFKVYAGQISDRKLQEIMGAV
;
A
#
# COMPACT_ATOMS: atom_id res chain seq x y z
N MET A 1 11.00 -25.26 -30.41
CA MET A 1 10.07 -24.17 -30.01
C MET A 1 10.88 -23.19 -29.17
N ALA A 2 10.95 -21.91 -29.55
CA ALA A 2 11.65 -20.92 -28.74
C ALA A 2 10.98 -20.82 -27.37
N ALA A 3 11.77 -20.72 -26.29
CA ALA A 3 11.24 -20.47 -24.97
C ALA A 3 10.45 -19.16 -25.01
N LYS A 4 9.16 -19.21 -24.68
CA LYS A 4 8.31 -18.01 -24.59
C LYS A 4 8.89 -17.16 -23.47
N GLU A 5 9.41 -15.98 -23.80
CA GLU A 5 9.94 -15.08 -22.77
C GLU A 5 8.83 -14.78 -21.76
N THR A 6 9.10 -15.10 -20.50
CA THR A 6 8.19 -14.81 -19.39
C THR A 6 8.46 -13.38 -18.95
N PHE A 7 7.53 -12.47 -19.22
CA PHE A 7 7.61 -11.10 -18.73
C PHE A 7 6.83 -10.96 -17.42
N VAL A 8 7.44 -10.34 -16.41
CA VAL A 8 6.78 -9.98 -15.16
C VAL A 8 6.28 -8.55 -15.29
N TYR A 9 4.96 -8.37 -15.18
CA TYR A 9 4.33 -7.05 -15.25
C TYR A 9 3.56 -6.76 -13.97
N CYS A 10 4.00 -5.74 -13.24
CA CYS A 10 3.33 -5.25 -12.03
C CYS A 10 2.88 -3.82 -12.28
N THR A 11 1.60 -3.52 -12.01
CA THR A 11 1.08 -2.15 -12.16
C THR A 11 0.10 -1.80 -11.06
N ASP A 12 0.18 -0.56 -10.58
CA ASP A 12 -0.83 0.03 -9.69
C ASP A 12 -1.65 1.10 -10.41
N VAL A 13 -1.16 1.63 -11.54
CA VAL A 13 -1.78 2.77 -12.24
C VAL A 13 -2.08 2.44 -13.69
N TYR A 14 -3.14 3.05 -14.22
CA TYR A 14 -3.63 2.77 -15.57
C TYR A 14 -3.98 4.08 -16.29
N ARG A 15 -3.95 4.05 -17.63
CA ARG A 15 -4.18 5.23 -18.46
C ARG A 15 -5.61 5.80 -18.30
N ASN A 16 -6.62 4.95 -18.20
CA ASN A 16 -8.03 5.31 -18.33
C ASN A 16 -8.82 5.05 -17.04
N GLU A 17 -8.22 5.24 -15.86
CA GLU A 17 -8.92 4.94 -14.60
C GLU A 17 -10.24 5.73 -14.43
N PRO A 18 -11.29 5.10 -13.89
CA PRO A 18 -11.38 3.71 -13.43
C PRO A 18 -11.75 2.70 -14.54
N ASP A 19 -11.92 3.14 -15.79
CA ASP A 19 -12.19 2.32 -16.98
C ASP A 19 -10.90 1.65 -17.52
N ILE A 20 -10.31 0.76 -16.73
CA ILE A 20 -9.03 0.10 -17.02
C ILE A 20 -9.18 -0.98 -18.12
N ASN A 21 -8.12 -1.20 -18.91
CA ASN A 21 -8.13 -2.19 -19.98
C ASN A 21 -8.10 -3.63 -19.40
N PRO A 22 -9.09 -4.49 -19.70
CA PRO A 22 -9.14 -5.86 -19.19
C PRO A 22 -7.96 -6.73 -19.62
N GLU A 23 -7.38 -6.50 -20.81
CA GLU A 23 -6.20 -7.26 -21.26
C GLU A 23 -4.99 -7.01 -20.35
N ILE A 24 -4.85 -5.78 -19.83
CA ILE A 24 -3.78 -5.45 -18.87
C ILE A 24 -3.97 -6.26 -17.60
N ILE A 25 -5.20 -6.38 -17.10
CA ILE A 25 -5.51 -7.14 -15.89
C ILE A 25 -5.28 -8.64 -16.09
N GLU A 26 -5.62 -9.17 -17.28
CA GLU A 26 -5.38 -10.56 -17.65
C GLU A 26 -3.88 -10.90 -17.61
N TYR A 27 -3.06 -10.09 -18.29
CA TYR A 27 -1.63 -10.38 -18.46
C TYR A 27 -0.74 -9.92 -17.30
N ALA A 28 -1.18 -8.98 -16.46
CA ALA A 28 -0.40 -8.53 -15.32
C ALA A 28 -0.12 -9.68 -14.34
N THR A 29 1.12 -9.77 -13.87
CA THR A 29 1.51 -10.63 -12.76
C THR A 29 0.92 -10.11 -11.45
N LEU A 30 0.96 -8.80 -11.24
CA LEU A 30 0.36 -8.12 -10.09
C LEU A 30 -0.34 -6.85 -10.58
N CYS A 31 -1.57 -6.63 -10.15
CA CYS A 31 -2.33 -5.45 -10.52
C CYS A 31 -3.19 -4.96 -9.35
N THR A 32 -3.04 -3.69 -8.99
CA THR A 32 -3.80 -3.07 -7.89
C THR A 32 -4.51 -1.81 -8.38
N PRO A 33 -5.63 -1.39 -7.73
CA PRO A 33 -6.48 -0.31 -8.21
C PRO A 33 -6.04 1.09 -7.73
N HIS A 34 -4.79 1.46 -7.99
CA HIS A 34 -4.20 2.75 -7.61
C HIS A 34 -4.26 3.01 -6.10
N ILE A 35 -3.63 2.10 -5.34
CA ILE A 35 -3.66 2.05 -3.88
C ILE A 35 -2.27 1.84 -3.26
N ALA A 36 -1.18 1.81 -4.04
CA ALA A 36 0.16 1.60 -3.51
C ALA A 36 0.54 2.63 -2.43
N GLY A 37 0.07 3.87 -2.54
CA GLY A 37 0.29 4.96 -1.58
C GLY A 37 -0.80 5.15 -0.50
N HIS A 38 -1.82 4.29 -0.42
CA HIS A 38 -3.01 4.51 0.41
C HIS A 38 -2.85 4.07 1.89
N SER A 39 -1.68 4.24 2.51
CA SER A 39 -1.57 4.02 3.95
C SER A 39 -2.25 5.13 4.76
N ILE A 40 -2.68 4.80 5.97
CA ILE A 40 -3.19 5.78 6.94
C ILE A 40 -2.12 6.85 7.17
N GLU A 41 -0.87 6.43 7.41
CA GLU A 41 0.29 7.31 7.64
C GLU A 41 0.52 8.28 6.48
N ALA A 42 0.44 7.82 5.23
CA ALA A 42 0.61 8.69 4.07
C ALA A 42 -0.49 9.76 3.98
N LYS A 43 -1.75 9.41 4.28
CA LYS A 43 -2.87 10.36 4.28
C LYS A 43 -2.67 11.47 5.32
N TYR A 44 -2.27 11.12 6.55
CA TYR A 44 -2.02 12.13 7.59
C TYR A 44 -0.76 12.95 7.31
N GLU A 45 0.31 12.33 6.82
CA GLU A 45 1.54 13.04 6.51
C GLU A 45 1.34 14.10 5.42
N ALA A 46 0.48 13.85 4.43
CA ALA A 46 0.09 14.86 3.46
C ALA A 46 -0.54 16.10 4.12
N VAL A 47 -1.45 15.90 5.09
CA VAL A 47 -2.08 16.98 5.85
C VAL A 47 -1.06 17.70 6.73
N PHE A 48 -0.18 16.96 7.42
CA PHE A 48 0.85 17.56 8.27
C PHE A 48 1.88 18.36 7.47
N CYS A 49 2.25 17.90 6.28
CA CYS A 49 3.15 18.63 5.39
C CYS A 49 2.59 20.02 5.03
N ILE A 50 1.31 20.07 4.62
CA ILE A 50 0.62 21.32 4.29
C ILE A 50 0.48 22.20 5.55
N SER A 51 0.11 21.62 6.69
CA SER A 51 -0.01 22.34 7.96
C SER A 51 1.32 22.99 8.39
N ARG A 52 2.43 22.24 8.36
CA ARG A 52 3.78 22.74 8.66
C ARG A 52 4.21 23.83 7.67
N PHE A 53 3.77 23.77 6.41
CA PHE A 53 4.02 24.82 5.44
C PHE A 53 3.31 26.13 5.82
N PHE A 54 2.00 26.07 6.10
CA PHE A 54 1.24 27.26 6.50
C PHE A 54 1.73 27.87 7.81
N HIS A 55 2.04 27.04 8.82
CA HIS A 55 2.56 27.54 10.09
C HIS A 55 3.88 28.30 9.92
N ARG A 56 4.81 27.77 9.11
CA ARG A 56 6.06 28.47 8.79
C ARG A 56 5.83 29.77 8.03
N MET A 57 4.95 29.74 7.03
CA MET A 57 4.67 30.89 6.17
C MET A 57 3.97 32.04 6.92
N LEU A 58 3.14 31.71 7.92
CA LEU A 58 2.38 32.68 8.73
C LEU A 58 3.06 33.05 10.05
N GLY A 59 4.23 32.48 10.37
CA GLY A 59 4.92 32.71 11.64
C GLY A 59 4.17 32.17 12.88
N LEU A 60 3.36 31.12 12.70
CA LEU A 60 2.64 30.47 13.80
C LEU A 60 3.53 29.42 14.50
N PRO A 61 3.27 29.09 15.78
CA PRO A 61 3.94 27.97 16.46
C PRO A 61 3.73 26.67 15.68
N PRO A 62 4.68 25.70 15.65
CA PRO A 62 4.52 24.45 14.90
C PRO A 62 3.20 23.70 15.21
N PRO A 63 2.56 23.05 14.21
CA PRO A 63 1.32 22.31 14.43
C PRO A 63 1.59 21.04 15.25
N ASP A 64 0.57 20.53 15.96
CA ASP A 64 0.63 19.18 16.52
C ASP A 64 0.54 18.15 15.38
N ASP A 65 1.61 17.37 15.20
CA ASP A 65 1.77 16.36 14.16
C ASP A 65 1.50 14.93 14.66
N LYS A 66 0.85 14.79 15.82
CA LYS A 66 0.43 13.49 16.32
C LYS A 66 -0.76 12.96 15.52
N MET A 67 -0.62 11.76 14.98
CA MET A 67 -1.75 11.05 14.39
C MET A 67 -2.81 10.73 15.46
N PRO A 68 -4.10 11.02 15.20
CA PRO A 68 -5.18 10.79 16.15
C PRO A 68 -5.52 9.31 16.34
N PHE A 69 -5.14 8.43 15.41
CA PHE A 69 -5.38 6.99 15.49
C PHE A 69 -4.06 6.23 15.67
N LYS A 70 -3.78 5.84 16.92
CA LYS A 70 -2.86 4.75 17.26
C LYS A 70 -3.68 3.52 17.63
N LYS A 71 -4.35 2.89 16.67
CA LYS A 71 -4.63 1.47 16.90
C LYS A 71 -3.27 0.79 16.75
N GLN A 72 -2.77 0.18 17.83
CA GLN A 72 -1.58 -0.65 17.71
C GLN A 72 -1.92 -1.71 16.68
N ALA A 73 -1.24 -1.68 15.55
CA ALA A 73 -1.43 -2.67 14.53
C ALA A 73 -0.84 -3.97 15.09
N GLU A 74 -1.70 -4.79 15.68
CA GLU A 74 -1.32 -6.05 16.29
C GLU A 74 -0.86 -6.99 15.18
N PHE A 75 0.38 -7.46 15.32
CA PHE A 75 0.95 -8.42 14.41
C PHE A 75 1.75 -9.46 15.20
N LEU A 76 1.52 -10.73 14.91
CA LEU A 76 2.34 -11.81 15.42
C LEU A 76 3.37 -12.17 14.35
N PRO A 77 4.67 -11.90 14.58
CA PRO A 77 5.71 -12.29 13.65
C PRO A 77 5.65 -13.79 13.43
N SER A 78 5.66 -14.20 12.17
CA SER A 78 5.85 -15.60 11.83
C SER A 78 7.35 -15.91 11.95
N GLU A 79 7.71 -17.09 12.48
CA GLU A 79 9.09 -17.60 12.42
C GLU A 79 9.51 -18.04 11.00
N SER A 80 8.83 -17.53 9.97
CA SER A 80 9.05 -17.84 8.56
C SER A 80 10.02 -16.86 7.90
N ALA A 81 10.16 -16.99 6.57
CA ALA A 81 11.00 -16.08 5.81
C ALA A 81 10.45 -14.63 5.89
N TRP A 82 11.32 -13.65 5.72
CA TRP A 82 10.93 -12.24 5.82
C TRP A 82 9.80 -11.86 4.85
N GLN A 83 9.74 -12.50 3.67
CA GLN A 83 8.69 -12.29 2.68
C GLN A 83 7.31 -12.66 3.24
N ASP A 84 7.21 -13.79 3.94
CA ASP A 84 5.96 -14.28 4.52
C ASP A 84 5.48 -13.32 5.61
N THR A 85 6.41 -12.80 6.41
CA THR A 85 6.11 -11.73 7.38
C THR A 85 5.56 -10.48 6.70
N ILE A 86 6.20 -9.97 5.64
CA ILE A 86 5.71 -8.79 4.92
C ILE A 86 4.32 -9.03 4.30
N LEU A 87 4.13 -10.18 3.65
CA LEU A 87 2.87 -10.55 3.00
C LEU A 87 1.73 -10.77 4.00
N SER A 88 2.04 -11.19 5.22
CA SER A 88 1.03 -11.31 6.29
C SER A 88 0.51 -9.95 6.79
N ILE A 89 1.30 -8.88 6.63
CA ILE A 89 0.87 -7.50 6.92
C ILE A 89 0.05 -6.95 5.75
N TYR A 90 0.56 -7.09 4.52
CA TYR A 90 -0.14 -6.69 3.32
C TYR A 90 0.24 -7.55 2.12
N ASN A 91 -0.77 -8.19 1.51
CA ASN A 91 -0.60 -8.99 0.30
C ASN A 91 -1.39 -8.38 -0.88
N PRO A 92 -0.73 -7.72 -1.84
CA PRO A 92 -1.39 -7.11 -3.01
C PRO A 92 -1.98 -8.13 -3.99
N LEU A 93 -1.69 -9.42 -3.81
CA LEU A 93 -2.30 -10.48 -4.60
C LEU A 93 -3.80 -10.58 -4.34
N ASN A 94 -4.27 -10.16 -3.16
CA ASN A 94 -5.69 -10.17 -2.83
C ASN A 94 -6.47 -9.27 -3.80
N GLU A 95 -6.09 -8.00 -3.96
CA GLU A 95 -6.73 -7.10 -4.91
C GLU A 95 -6.50 -7.51 -6.36
N THR A 96 -5.32 -8.07 -6.68
CA THR A 96 -5.03 -8.62 -8.02
C THR A 96 -6.04 -9.71 -8.41
N LEU A 97 -6.31 -10.64 -7.50
CA LEU A 97 -7.25 -11.75 -7.74
C LEU A 97 -8.69 -11.24 -7.87
N GLU A 98 -9.08 -10.24 -7.07
CA GLU A 98 -10.40 -9.61 -7.18
C GLU A 98 -10.59 -8.90 -8.53
N LEU A 99 -9.60 -8.14 -8.99
CA LEU A 99 -9.64 -7.50 -10.32
C LEU A 99 -9.72 -8.55 -11.45
N LYS A 100 -8.92 -9.62 -11.37
CA LYS A 100 -8.91 -10.69 -12.39
C LYS A 100 -10.22 -11.49 -12.45
N LYS A 101 -10.93 -11.63 -11.33
CA LYS A 101 -12.21 -12.36 -11.26
C LYS A 101 -13.43 -11.48 -11.58
N SER A 102 -13.26 -10.17 -11.69
CA SER A 102 -14.37 -9.24 -11.82
C SER A 102 -15.05 -9.31 -13.18
N SER A 103 -16.38 -9.34 -13.17
CA SER A 103 -17.23 -9.12 -14.35
C SER A 103 -17.61 -7.64 -14.56
N HIS A 104 -17.36 -6.80 -13.55
CA HIS A 104 -17.71 -5.37 -13.51
C HIS A 104 -16.48 -4.58 -13.07
N LEU A 105 -15.49 -4.50 -13.98
CA LEU A 105 -14.12 -4.12 -13.64
C LEU A 105 -14.01 -2.70 -13.07
N LYS A 106 -14.78 -1.76 -13.61
CA LYS A 106 -14.83 -0.37 -13.16
C LYS A 106 -15.35 -0.26 -11.73
N GLU A 107 -16.45 -0.95 -11.44
CA GLU A 107 -17.06 -0.98 -10.11
C GLU A 107 -16.13 -1.64 -9.10
N THR A 108 -15.54 -2.78 -9.45
CA THR A 108 -14.56 -3.48 -8.59
C THR A 108 -13.35 -2.60 -8.31
N PHE A 109 -12.81 -1.91 -9.32
CA PHE A 109 -11.70 -0.97 -9.14
C PHE A 109 -12.03 0.09 -8.09
N LEU A 110 -13.19 0.75 -8.20
CA LEU A 110 -13.62 1.78 -7.27
C LEU A 110 -13.91 1.22 -5.86
N GLN A 111 -14.51 0.04 -5.77
CA GLN A 111 -14.80 -0.62 -4.50
C GLN A 111 -13.53 -0.98 -3.75
N LEU A 112 -12.57 -1.61 -4.42
CA LEU A 112 -11.28 -1.97 -3.83
C LEU A 112 -10.50 -0.71 -3.42
N ARG A 113 -10.48 0.33 -4.27
CA ARG A 113 -9.83 1.60 -3.96
C ARG A 113 -10.42 2.27 -2.72
N LYS A 114 -11.75 2.21 -2.55
CA LYS A 114 -12.46 2.73 -1.37
C LYS A 114 -12.26 1.86 -0.13
N ALA A 115 -12.22 0.54 -0.28
CA ALA A 115 -12.04 -0.38 0.85
C ALA A 115 -10.63 -0.31 1.45
N HIS A 116 -9.66 0.23 0.70
CA HIS A 116 -8.26 0.36 1.10
C HIS A 116 -8.01 1.54 2.08
N ASP A 117 -8.80 1.60 3.15
CA ASP A 117 -8.75 2.69 4.14
C ASP A 117 -7.99 2.33 5.44
N PHE A 118 -7.69 1.04 5.66
CA PHE A 118 -7.19 0.54 6.96
C PHE A 118 -5.76 -0.02 6.92
N ARG A 119 -4.99 0.23 5.86
CA ARG A 119 -3.59 -0.26 5.75
C ARG A 119 -2.63 0.69 6.48
N HIS A 120 -1.78 0.14 7.34
CA HIS A 120 -0.67 0.86 7.95
C HIS A 120 0.63 0.72 7.14
N ASP A 121 1.51 1.71 7.22
CA ASP A 121 2.91 1.59 6.75
C ASP A 121 3.64 0.45 7.50
N PHE A 122 4.55 -0.26 6.82
CA PHE A 122 5.34 -1.33 7.45
C PHE A 122 6.15 -0.85 8.68
N LYS A 123 6.62 0.40 8.69
CA LYS A 123 7.38 0.97 9.80
C LYS A 123 6.64 0.93 11.14
N VAL A 124 5.31 0.91 11.11
CA VAL A 124 4.46 0.81 12.31
C VAL A 124 4.66 -0.52 13.04
N TYR A 125 5.01 -1.57 12.31
CA TYR A 125 5.16 -2.93 12.83
C TYR A 125 6.62 -3.27 13.19
N ALA A 126 7.60 -2.50 12.72
CA ALA A 126 9.02 -2.82 12.86
C ALA A 126 9.47 -3.02 14.31
N GLY A 127 8.90 -2.27 15.27
CA GLY A 127 9.19 -2.44 16.70
C GLY A 127 8.72 -3.76 17.31
N GLN A 128 7.88 -4.52 16.60
CA GLN A 128 7.40 -5.85 17.01
C GLN A 128 8.28 -6.98 16.43
N ILE A 129 9.23 -6.66 15.56
CA ILE A 129 10.11 -7.61 14.89
C ILE A 129 11.47 -7.64 15.59
N SER A 130 12.03 -8.83 15.85
CA SER A 130 13.37 -8.98 16.44
C SER A 130 14.51 -8.95 15.41
N ASP A 131 14.24 -9.38 14.17
CA ASP A 131 15.21 -9.38 13.08
C ASP A 131 15.50 -7.95 12.60
N ARG A 132 16.74 -7.49 12.82
CA ARG A 132 17.22 -6.17 12.43
C ARG A 132 17.16 -5.92 10.92
N LYS A 133 17.51 -6.91 10.09
CA LYS A 133 17.46 -6.76 8.63
C LYS A 133 16.02 -6.55 8.17
N LEU A 134 15.08 -7.25 8.80
CA LEU A 134 13.66 -7.06 8.51
C LEU A 134 13.14 -5.70 8.99
N GLN A 135 13.59 -5.22 10.15
CA GLN A 135 13.29 -3.85 10.59
C GLN A 135 13.74 -2.79 9.55
N GLU A 136 14.94 -2.95 8.99
CA GLU A 136 15.48 -2.06 7.94
C GLU A 136 14.62 -2.13 6.66
N ILE A 137 14.22 -3.33 6.22
CA ILE A 137 13.30 -3.52 5.07
C ILE A 137 11.96 -2.83 5.32
N MET A 138 11.47 -2.85 6.56
CA MET A 138 10.21 -2.22 6.95
C MET A 138 10.31 -0.70 7.15
N GLY A 139 11.50 -0.12 6.98
CA GLY A 139 11.72 1.32 7.06
C GLY A 139 11.92 1.85 8.48
N ALA A 140 12.33 0.99 9.43
CA ALA A 140 12.84 1.44 10.72
C ALA A 140 14.35 1.70 10.62
N VAL A 141 14.71 2.92 10.24
CA VAL A 141 16.09 3.46 10.29
C VAL A 141 16.04 4.91 10.74
#